data_AF-A0A2G9M299-F1
#
_entry.id   AF-A0A2G9M299-F1
#
_cell.length_a   1.000
_cell.length_b   1.000
_cell.length_c   1.000
_cell.angle_alpha   90.00
_cell.angle_beta   90.00
_cell.angle_gamma   90.00
#
_symmetry.space_group_name_H-M   'P 1'
#
loop_
_entity.id
_entity.type
_entity.pdbx_description
1 polymer ?
#
loop_
_entity_poly.entity_id
_entity_poly.type
_entity_poly.pdbx_seq_one_letter_code
_entity_poly.pdbx_strand_id
1 'polypeptide(L)'
;MSSHFITKTGEITDIPSLIKAIKSMDDAEFHGYVNENKNDFYNWILDSLKQERLARRIRNLKLKQTMLKELEAWFEGSLERHRKPNEIRIKQRFYTDSVELYIDLERCFDCELCQLVCEKEAAQHEGSLAVDKEKCCLCGLCVPFCPSGAIRLLVNGEEKNLLLE
;
A
#
# COMPACT_ATOMS: atom_id res chain seq x y z
N MET A 1 -14.08 26.32 11.41
CA MET A 1 -13.74 27.56 10.69
C MET A 1 -12.75 27.17 9.60
N SER A 2 -13.07 27.47 8.35
CA SER A 2 -12.77 26.67 7.14
C SER A 2 -11.42 25.94 7.09
N SER A 3 -11.49 24.61 7.01
CA SER A 3 -10.40 23.62 6.83
C SER A 3 -9.80 23.59 5.42
N HIS A 4 -10.02 24.64 4.64
CA HIS A 4 -9.87 24.63 3.19
C HIS A 4 -8.75 25.59 2.80
N PHE A 5 -7.65 25.04 2.28
CA PHE A 5 -6.53 25.83 1.78
C PHE A 5 -6.73 26.01 0.27
N ILE A 6 -7.15 27.21 -0.15
CA ILE A 6 -7.47 27.49 -1.56
C ILE A 6 -6.28 28.14 -2.24
N THR A 7 -5.90 27.59 -3.39
CA THR A 7 -4.86 28.14 -4.27
C THR A 7 -5.45 28.47 -5.64
N LYS A 8 -4.67 29.09 -6.52
CA LYS A 8 -5.07 29.32 -7.91
C LYS A 8 -5.42 28.01 -8.66
N THR A 9 -4.88 26.88 -8.20
CA THR A 9 -5.08 25.55 -8.81
C THR A 9 -6.30 24.80 -8.28
N GLY A 10 -7.03 25.42 -7.35
CA GLY A 10 -8.18 24.84 -6.68
C GLY A 10 -7.96 24.67 -5.18
N GLU A 11 -8.93 24.00 -4.58
CA GLU A 11 -8.95 23.68 -3.15
C GLU A 11 -8.02 22.50 -2.83
N ILE A 12 -7.21 22.66 -1.78
CA ILE A 12 -6.34 21.61 -1.25
C ILE A 12 -7.05 20.92 -0.10
N THR A 13 -7.22 19.62 -0.24
CA THR A 13 -7.94 18.77 0.73
C THR A 13 -7.09 17.62 1.28
N ASP A 14 -5.95 17.32 0.66
CA ASP A 14 -5.06 16.21 1.01
C ASP A 14 -3.60 16.47 0.59
N ILE A 15 -2.68 15.56 0.98
CA ILE A 15 -1.25 15.70 0.64
C ILE A 15 -1.00 15.63 -0.88
N PRO A 16 -1.64 14.74 -1.68
CA PRO A 16 -1.48 14.73 -3.13
C PRO A 16 -1.88 16.04 -3.83
N SER A 17 -3.03 16.62 -3.47
CA SER A 17 -3.48 17.90 -4.00
C SER A 17 -2.54 19.04 -3.59
N LEU A 18 -1.96 18.99 -2.38
CA LEU A 18 -0.93 19.93 -1.95
C LEU A 18 0.35 19.82 -2.81
N ILE A 19 0.85 18.60 -3.04
CA ILE A 19 2.02 18.36 -3.90
C ILE A 19 1.77 18.90 -5.31
N LYS A 20 0.60 18.62 -5.87
CA LYS A 20 0.20 19.11 -7.20
C LYS A 20 0.20 20.64 -7.26
N ALA A 21 -0.41 21.29 -6.27
CA ALA A 21 -0.46 22.74 -6.18
C ALA A 21 0.95 23.35 -6.10
N ILE A 22 1.81 22.86 -5.20
CA ILE A 22 3.19 23.36 -5.05
C ILE A 22 3.99 23.19 -6.36
N LYS A 23 3.84 22.07 -7.08
CA LYS A 23 4.53 21.86 -8.37
C LYS A 23 4.19 22.95 -9.39
N SER A 24 2.92 23.35 -9.47
CA SER A 24 2.44 24.37 -10.43
C SER A 24 2.69 25.83 -10.02
N MET A 25 2.97 26.12 -8.75
CA MET A 25 3.27 27.48 -8.29
C MET A 25 4.63 27.96 -8.83
N ASP A 26 4.78 29.24 -9.13
CA ASP A 26 6.11 29.83 -9.28
C ASP A 26 6.75 30.10 -7.89
N ASP A 27 8.02 30.49 -7.85
CA ASP A 27 8.75 30.70 -6.59
C ASP A 27 8.20 31.91 -5.81
N ALA A 28 7.66 32.92 -6.48
CA ALA A 28 7.09 34.10 -5.84
C ALA A 28 5.75 33.77 -5.16
N GLU A 29 4.89 33.00 -5.83
CA GLU A 29 3.65 32.47 -5.28
C GLU A 29 3.93 31.55 -4.10
N PHE A 30 4.90 30.65 -4.22
CA PHE A 30 5.33 29.79 -3.11
C PHE A 30 5.83 30.61 -1.91
N HIS A 31 6.63 31.65 -2.15
CA HIS A 31 7.15 32.54 -1.10
C HIS A 31 6.03 33.25 -0.31
N GLY A 32 4.88 33.49 -0.97
CA GLY A 32 3.68 34.03 -0.33
C GLY A 32 3.14 33.15 0.80
N TYR A 33 3.33 31.83 0.73
CA TYR A 33 2.89 30.85 1.74
C TYR A 33 4.03 30.41 2.68
N VAL A 34 5.25 30.41 2.18
CA VAL A 34 6.43 29.90 2.89
C VAL A 34 7.58 30.89 2.75
N ASN A 35 8.01 31.46 3.86
CA ASN A 35 9.14 32.39 3.92
C ASN A 35 9.82 32.31 5.28
N GLU A 36 10.82 33.16 5.54
CA GLU A 36 11.58 33.13 6.80
C GLU A 36 10.68 33.12 8.05
N ASN A 37 9.58 33.86 8.01
CA ASN A 37 8.71 34.06 9.18
C ASN A 37 7.60 33.01 9.30
N LYS A 38 7.18 32.37 8.20
CA LYS A 38 6.02 31.47 8.21
C LYS A 38 6.14 30.27 7.28
N ASN A 39 5.31 29.28 7.56
CA ASN A 39 5.04 28.15 6.68
C ASN A 39 3.56 27.79 6.82
N ASP A 40 2.74 28.25 5.89
CA ASP A 40 1.29 28.06 5.96
C ASP A 40 0.90 26.61 5.69
N PHE A 41 1.70 25.85 4.93
CA PHE A 41 1.50 24.42 4.72
C PHE A 41 1.72 23.61 6.00
N TYR A 42 2.69 23.98 6.83
CA TYR A 42 2.87 23.39 8.16
C TYR A 42 1.61 23.53 9.02
N ASN A 43 1.09 24.75 9.13
CA ASN A 43 -0.11 25.02 9.93
C ASN A 43 -1.32 24.25 9.37
N TRP A 44 -1.50 24.25 8.04
CA TRP A 44 -2.60 23.53 7.41
C TRP A 44 -2.53 22.01 7.61
N ILE A 45 -1.36 21.37 7.43
CA ILE A 45 -1.20 19.92 7.65
C ILE A 45 -1.48 19.57 9.12
N LEU A 46 -1.02 20.40 10.06
CA LEU A 46 -1.25 20.21 11.48
C LEU A 46 -2.74 20.37 11.85
N ASP A 47 -3.37 21.44 11.38
CA ASP A 47 -4.68 21.85 11.84
C ASP A 47 -5.81 21.14 11.09
N SER A 48 -5.66 20.91 9.79
CA SER A 48 -6.71 20.34 8.93
C SER A 48 -6.56 18.82 8.77
N LEU A 49 -5.35 18.34 8.48
CA LEU A 49 -5.11 16.90 8.28
C LEU A 49 -4.74 16.16 9.57
N LYS A 50 -4.44 16.88 10.65
CA LYS A 50 -3.99 16.31 11.94
C LYS A 50 -2.75 15.40 11.80
N GLN A 51 -1.89 15.65 10.80
CA GLN A 51 -0.67 14.86 10.58
C GLN A 51 0.55 15.47 11.28
N GLU A 52 0.60 15.36 12.61
CA GLU A 52 1.64 15.99 13.44
C GLU A 52 3.08 15.63 13.04
N ARG A 53 3.32 14.35 12.71
CA ARG A 53 4.64 13.84 12.31
C ARG A 53 5.13 14.49 11.03
N LEU A 54 4.26 14.59 10.01
CA LEU A 54 4.59 15.25 8.75
C LEU A 54 4.77 16.76 8.96
N ALA A 55 3.84 17.40 9.67
CA ALA A 55 3.91 18.83 9.95
C ALA A 55 5.26 19.19 10.59
N ARG A 56 5.69 18.44 11.62
CA ARG A 56 7.01 18.65 12.25
C ARG A 56 8.18 18.56 11.27
N ARG A 57 8.15 17.63 10.31
CA ARG A 57 9.23 17.47 9.32
C ARG A 57 9.33 18.69 8.40
N ILE A 58 8.20 19.26 8.01
CA ILE A 58 8.19 20.39 7.06
C ILE A 58 8.27 21.76 7.73
N ARG A 59 8.07 21.85 9.06
CA ARG A 59 7.94 23.11 9.82
C ARG A 59 8.99 24.18 9.46
N ASN A 60 10.25 23.78 9.36
CA ASN A 60 11.38 24.71 9.15
C ASN A 60 11.86 24.76 7.69
N LEU A 61 11.19 24.07 6.76
CA LEU A 61 11.57 24.09 5.35
C LEU A 61 11.11 25.40 4.71
N LYS A 62 12.04 26.08 4.02
CA LYS A 62 11.79 27.37 3.36
C LYS A 62 11.88 27.32 1.84
N LEU A 63 12.48 26.26 1.30
CA LEU A 63 12.70 26.11 -0.13
C LEU A 63 11.64 25.20 -0.74
N LYS A 64 11.11 25.61 -1.91
CA LYS A 64 10.12 24.85 -2.68
C LYS A 64 10.58 23.41 -2.95
N GLN A 65 11.83 23.24 -3.38
CA GLN A 65 12.36 21.93 -3.75
C GLN A 65 12.50 20.98 -2.55
N THR A 66 12.92 21.49 -1.39
CA THR A 66 13.05 20.64 -0.18
C THR A 66 11.68 20.30 0.40
N MET A 67 10.72 21.21 0.29
CA MET A 67 9.32 20.96 0.65
C MET A 67 8.71 19.83 -0.19
N LEU A 68 8.84 19.91 -1.52
CA LEU A 68 8.35 18.88 -2.44
C LEU A 68 8.98 17.54 -2.13
N LYS A 69 10.31 17.49 -1.99
CA LYS A 69 11.03 16.26 -1.67
C LYS A 69 10.51 15.59 -0.39
N GLU A 70 10.28 16.37 0.67
CA GLU A 70 9.78 15.83 1.94
C GLU A 70 8.32 15.35 1.86
N LEU A 71 7.46 16.09 1.17
CA LEU A 71 6.06 15.72 0.97
C LEU A 71 5.90 14.48 0.08
N GLU A 72 6.66 14.39 -1.01
CA GLU A 72 6.68 13.24 -1.91
C GLU A 72 7.20 11.99 -1.19
N ALA A 73 8.34 12.09 -0.50
CA ALA A 73 8.88 10.97 0.27
C ALA A 73 7.93 10.52 1.38
N TRP A 74 7.21 11.45 2.02
CA TRP A 74 6.16 11.10 2.98
C TRP A 74 5.00 10.35 2.33
N PHE A 75 4.54 10.83 1.17
CA PHE A 75 3.45 10.21 0.44
C PHE A 75 3.82 8.82 -0.05
N GLU A 76 4.99 8.67 -0.69
CA GLU A 76 5.54 7.38 -1.14
C GLU A 76 5.73 6.41 0.03
N GLY A 77 6.36 6.84 1.12
CA GLY A 77 6.51 5.99 2.32
C GLY A 77 5.19 5.69 3.04
N SER A 78 4.12 6.43 2.75
CA SER A 78 2.76 6.11 3.21
C SER A 78 2.07 5.11 2.29
N LEU A 79 2.33 5.19 0.98
CA LEU A 79 1.93 4.16 0.01
C LEU A 79 2.59 2.82 0.32
N GLU A 80 3.88 2.79 0.65
CA GLU A 80 4.59 1.55 1.01
C GLU A 80 4.02 0.89 2.27
N ARG A 81 3.63 1.68 3.28
CA ARG A 81 3.01 1.16 4.51
C ARG A 81 1.58 0.62 4.32
N HIS A 82 0.94 0.97 3.20
CA HIS A 82 -0.39 0.46 2.82
C HIS A 82 -0.36 -0.42 1.57
N ARG A 83 0.82 -0.68 0.99
CA ARG A 83 0.98 -1.56 -0.16
C ARG A 83 0.90 -2.99 0.36
N LYS A 84 -0.33 -3.50 0.47
CA LYS A 84 -0.54 -4.94 0.55
C LYS A 84 0.20 -5.57 -0.63
N PRO A 85 0.95 -6.67 -0.44
CA PRO A 85 1.57 -7.35 -1.56
C PRO A 85 0.48 -7.71 -2.58
N ASN A 86 0.76 -7.60 -3.87
CA ASN A 86 -0.20 -8.00 -4.90
C ASN A 86 -0.23 -9.53 -5.07
N GLU A 87 0.76 -10.24 -4.48
CA GLU A 87 0.83 -11.69 -4.52
C GLU A 87 1.40 -12.30 -3.23
N ILE A 88 0.96 -13.52 -2.91
CA ILE A 88 1.59 -14.39 -1.91
C ILE A 88 2.25 -15.56 -2.65
N ARG A 89 3.52 -15.80 -2.35
CA ARG A 89 4.29 -16.92 -2.89
C ARG A 89 4.94 -17.74 -1.79
N ILE A 90 4.69 -19.04 -1.84
CA ILE A 90 5.32 -20.05 -0.98
C ILE A 90 5.88 -21.12 -1.89
N LYS A 91 7.19 -21.29 -1.89
CA LYS A 91 7.89 -22.24 -2.76
C LYS A 91 8.77 -23.14 -1.93
N GLN A 92 8.66 -24.44 -2.18
CA GLN A 92 9.54 -25.44 -1.59
C GLN A 92 10.20 -26.25 -2.71
N ARG A 93 11.50 -26.44 -2.57
CA ARG A 93 12.30 -27.27 -3.48
C ARG A 93 12.66 -28.57 -2.77
N PHE A 94 12.30 -29.68 -3.40
CA PHE A 94 12.69 -31.03 -3.03
C PHE A 94 13.88 -31.47 -3.89
N TYR A 95 14.33 -32.72 -3.72
CA TYR A 95 15.49 -33.24 -4.45
C TYR A 95 15.25 -33.24 -5.98
N THR A 96 14.10 -33.76 -6.40
CA THR A 96 13.69 -33.88 -7.80
C THR A 96 12.69 -32.82 -8.25
N ASP A 97 11.91 -32.29 -7.31
CA ASP A 97 10.71 -31.51 -7.63
C ASP A 97 10.71 -30.13 -6.96
N SER A 98 9.85 -29.25 -7.46
CA SER A 98 9.52 -27.99 -6.79
C SER A 98 8.00 -27.81 -6.75
N VAL A 99 7.51 -27.34 -5.61
CA VAL A 99 6.09 -27.03 -5.42
C VAL A 99 5.98 -25.57 -5.03
N GLU A 100 5.08 -24.84 -5.68
CA GLU A 100 4.85 -23.42 -5.46
C GLU A 100 3.35 -23.15 -5.32
N LEU A 101 2.94 -22.59 -4.18
CA LEU A 101 1.62 -22.01 -4.01
C LEU A 101 1.71 -20.52 -4.34
N TYR A 102 0.90 -20.10 -5.31
CA TYR A 102 0.79 -18.73 -5.79
C TYR A 102 -0.61 -18.19 -5.52
N ILE A 103 -0.72 -17.01 -4.93
CA ILE A 103 -1.99 -16.34 -4.67
C ILE A 103 -1.94 -14.94 -5.25
N ASP A 104 -2.82 -14.65 -6.19
CA ASP A 104 -3.05 -13.32 -6.76
C ASP A 104 -4.01 -12.54 -5.85
N LEU A 105 -3.49 -11.55 -5.12
CA LEU A 105 -4.27 -10.76 -4.17
C LEU A 105 -5.12 -9.68 -4.85
N GLU A 106 -4.90 -9.38 -6.12
CA GLU A 106 -5.79 -8.50 -6.91
C GLU A 106 -7.06 -9.25 -7.34
N ARG A 107 -6.96 -10.56 -7.59
CA ARG A 107 -8.11 -11.43 -7.87
C ARG A 107 -8.77 -11.99 -6.62
N CYS A 108 -8.12 -11.88 -5.45
CA CYS A 108 -8.70 -12.29 -4.18
C CYS A 108 -9.69 -11.25 -3.68
N PHE A 109 -10.93 -11.66 -3.41
CA PHE A 109 -11.96 -10.81 -2.81
C PHE A 109 -12.22 -11.15 -1.33
N ASP A 110 -11.24 -11.78 -0.68
CA ASP A 110 -11.24 -12.03 0.77
C ASP A 110 -12.42 -12.87 1.29
N CYS A 111 -12.82 -13.91 0.53
CA CYS A 111 -13.99 -14.74 0.83
C CYS A 111 -13.83 -15.77 1.96
N GLU A 112 -12.64 -15.85 2.57
CA GLU A 112 -12.31 -16.74 3.70
C GLU A 112 -12.40 -18.26 3.44
N LEU A 113 -12.78 -18.72 2.24
CA LEU A 113 -12.87 -20.16 1.93
C LEU A 113 -11.52 -20.89 2.07
N CYS A 114 -10.42 -20.26 1.70
CA CYS A 114 -9.09 -20.86 1.85
C CYS A 114 -8.69 -21.05 3.33
N GLN A 115 -9.18 -20.20 4.24
CA GLN A 115 -9.01 -20.38 5.68
C GLN A 115 -9.87 -21.55 6.17
N LEU A 116 -11.12 -21.63 5.73
CA LEU A 116 -12.04 -22.70 6.13
C LEU A 116 -11.55 -24.10 5.73
N VAL A 117 -10.95 -24.25 4.54
CA VAL A 117 -10.48 -25.56 4.06
C VAL A 117 -9.05 -25.89 4.50
N CYS A 118 -8.32 -24.97 5.13
CA CYS A 118 -6.93 -25.20 5.50
C CYS A 118 -6.83 -25.96 6.83
N GLU A 119 -6.62 -27.27 6.78
CA GLU A 119 -6.40 -28.11 7.98
C GLU A 119 -5.18 -27.71 8.81
N LYS A 120 -4.22 -26.98 8.22
CA LYS A 120 -3.01 -26.48 8.90
C LYS A 120 -3.19 -25.10 9.52
N GLU A 121 -4.36 -24.47 9.36
CA GLU A 121 -4.63 -23.10 9.82
C GLU A 121 -3.57 -22.10 9.31
N ALA A 122 -3.03 -22.36 8.12
CA ALA A 122 -1.97 -21.57 7.52
C ALA A 122 -2.54 -20.31 6.86
N ALA A 123 -3.73 -20.38 6.26
CA ALA A 123 -4.42 -19.23 5.70
C ALA A 123 -5.25 -18.52 6.79
N GLN A 124 -5.09 -17.21 6.94
CA GLN A 124 -5.73 -16.39 7.96
C GLN A 124 -6.19 -15.06 7.34
N HIS A 125 -7.31 -14.52 7.82
CA HIS A 125 -7.86 -13.26 7.36
C HIS A 125 -7.93 -12.24 8.51
N GLU A 126 -6.97 -11.31 8.57
CA GLU A 126 -6.96 -10.19 9.52
C GLU A 126 -7.04 -8.85 8.74
N GLY A 127 -8.19 -8.62 8.11
CA GLY A 127 -8.41 -7.50 7.19
C GLY A 127 -7.82 -7.69 5.78
N SER A 128 -7.05 -8.75 5.57
CA SER A 128 -6.73 -9.36 4.27
C SER A 128 -6.16 -10.77 4.49
N LEU A 129 -6.27 -11.61 3.47
CA LEU A 129 -5.57 -12.89 3.39
C LEU A 129 -4.06 -12.75 3.67
N ALA A 130 -3.60 -13.48 4.68
CA ALA A 130 -2.22 -13.79 4.97
C ALA A 130 -2.04 -15.31 5.00
N VAL A 131 -0.85 -15.80 4.64
CA VAL A 131 -0.52 -17.22 4.73
C VAL A 131 0.76 -17.41 5.53
N ASP A 132 0.65 -18.14 6.63
CA ASP A 132 1.78 -18.61 7.43
C ASP A 132 2.60 -19.62 6.62
N LYS A 133 3.81 -19.21 6.24
CA LYS A 133 4.71 -20.00 5.39
C LYS A 133 5.28 -21.22 6.10
N GLU A 134 5.33 -21.20 7.43
CA GLU A 134 5.87 -22.31 8.22
C GLU A 134 4.80 -23.39 8.43
N LYS A 135 3.53 -22.99 8.53
CA LYS A 135 2.39 -23.93 8.63
C LYS A 135 1.94 -24.48 7.28
N CYS A 136 2.08 -23.70 6.20
CA CYS A 136 1.62 -24.11 4.88
C CYS A 136 2.45 -25.29 4.34
N CYS A 137 1.84 -26.46 4.25
CA CYS A 137 2.48 -27.66 3.70
C CYS A 137 2.33 -27.82 2.18
N LEU A 138 1.90 -26.77 1.47
CA LEU A 138 1.71 -26.76 0.01
C LEU A 138 0.79 -27.88 -0.52
N CYS A 139 -0.21 -28.29 0.26
CA CYS A 139 -1.12 -29.37 -0.10
C CYS A 139 -2.09 -29.05 -1.25
N GLY A 140 -2.21 -27.78 -1.66
CA GLY A 140 -3.06 -27.37 -2.79
C GLY A 140 -4.57 -27.46 -2.57
N LEU A 141 -5.06 -27.92 -1.41
CA LEU A 141 -6.50 -28.10 -1.18
C LEU A 141 -7.29 -26.79 -1.37
N CYS A 142 -6.70 -25.63 -1.08
CA CYS A 142 -7.34 -24.33 -1.27
C CYS A 142 -7.54 -23.91 -2.75
N VAL A 143 -6.84 -24.52 -3.71
CA VAL A 143 -6.93 -24.19 -5.14
C VAL A 143 -8.35 -24.41 -5.69
N PRO A 144 -8.94 -25.63 -5.64
CA PRO A 144 -10.27 -25.87 -6.19
C PRO A 144 -11.40 -25.11 -5.45
N PHE A 145 -11.18 -24.71 -4.20
CA PHE A 145 -12.16 -23.95 -3.42
C PHE A 145 -12.03 -22.43 -3.60
N CYS A 146 -11.08 -21.94 -4.39
CA CYS A 146 -10.95 -20.52 -4.67
C CYS A 146 -11.91 -20.08 -5.78
N PRO A 147 -13.05 -19.42 -5.48
CA PRO A 147 -14.07 -19.10 -6.48
C PRO A 147 -13.59 -18.10 -7.55
N SER A 148 -12.64 -17.21 -7.22
CA SER A 148 -12.07 -16.28 -8.18
C SER A 148 -10.92 -16.87 -9.01
N GLY A 149 -10.46 -18.09 -8.70
CA GLY A 149 -9.25 -18.68 -9.29
C GLY A 149 -7.98 -17.87 -8.98
N ALA A 150 -7.94 -17.19 -7.83
CA ALA A 150 -6.80 -16.42 -7.35
C ALA A 150 -5.65 -17.30 -6.84
N ILE A 151 -5.95 -18.53 -6.37
CA ILE A 151 -4.96 -19.46 -5.81
C ILE A 151 -4.60 -20.51 -6.86
N ARG A 152 -3.29 -20.72 -7.10
CA ARG A 152 -2.73 -21.71 -8.02
C ARG A 152 -1.65 -22.53 -7.32
N LEU A 153 -1.58 -23.82 -7.62
CA LEU A 153 -0.48 -24.69 -7.21
C LEU A 153 0.31 -25.06 -8.47
N LEU A 154 1.63 -24.88 -8.42
CA LEU A 154 2.53 -25.28 -9.49
C LEU A 154 3.44 -26.39 -8.99
N VAL A 155 3.56 -27.46 -9.77
CA VAL A 155 4.53 -28.54 -9.57
C VAL A 155 5.48 -28.53 -10.76
N ASN A 156 6.77 -28.29 -10.50
CA ASN A 156 7.79 -28.14 -11.54
C ASN A 156 7.48 -27.04 -12.57
N GLY A 157 6.72 -26.02 -12.16
CA GLY A 157 6.31 -24.91 -13.02
C GLY A 157 5.03 -25.16 -13.82
N GLU A 158 4.44 -26.35 -13.73
CA GLU A 158 3.14 -26.67 -14.34
C GLU A 158 2.02 -26.51 -13.32
N GLU A 159 0.93 -25.84 -13.70
CA GLU A 159 -0.24 -25.68 -12.85
C GLU A 159 -0.94 -27.03 -12.62
N LYS A 160 -1.31 -27.32 -11.38
CA LYS A 160 -1.94 -28.56 -10.95
C LYS A 160 -3.23 -28.30 -10.18
N ASN A 161 -4.31 -29.00 -10.54
CA ASN A 161 -5.55 -29.02 -9.78
C ASN A 161 -5.87 -30.45 -9.29
N LEU A 162 -5.78 -30.65 -7.98
CA LEU A 162 -5.89 -31.97 -7.34
C LEU A 162 -7.27 -32.62 -7.44
N LEU A 163 -8.30 -31.91 -7.89
CA LEU A 163 -9.66 -32.46 -8.06
C LEU A 163 -10.07 -32.65 -9.53
N LEU A 164 -9.25 -32.18 -10.48
CA LEU A 164 -9.57 -32.22 -11.91
C LEU A 164 -8.61 -33.07 -12.75
N GLU A 165 -7.56 -33.61 -12.12
CA GLU A 165 -6.52 -34.44 -12.74
C GLU A 165 -6.50 -35.87 -12.18
#